data_AF-A0A949YZ24-F1
#
_entry.id   AF-A0A949YZ24-F1
#
_cell.length_a   1.000
_cell.length_b   1.000
_cell.length_c   1.000
_cell.angle_alpha   90.00
_cell.angle_beta   90.00
_cell.angle_gamma   90.00
#
_symmetry.space_group_name_H-M   'P 1'
#
loop_
_entity.id
_entity.type
_entity.pdbx_description
1 polymer ?
#
loop_
_entity_poly.entity_id
_entity_poly.type
_entity_poly.pdbx_seq_one_letter_code
_entity_poly.pdbx_strand_id
1 'polypeptide(L)'
;MVGSYQSASAYGQERVQISWERLIFPNASSIELAGMPGADQSGYAGFADQIDHHYLQTFGTALLMSTISAGQMVGQLTAFGSGTYSPYGYAPPSHWTLAGEAAGGGASGQLGQFGQQSLQQGMNRPPTLKIRAGYEFNVMVTRDLVLVGPYKG
;
A
#
# COMPACT_ATOMS: atom_id res chain seq x y z
N MET A 1 18.45 25.38 -0.20
CA MET A 1 18.47 24.82 -1.57
C MET A 1 17.07 24.84 -2.15
N VAL A 2 16.95 24.90 -3.46
CA VAL A 2 15.66 24.84 -4.17
C VAL A 2 15.76 23.79 -5.29
N GLY A 3 14.71 23.03 -5.47
CA GLY A 3 14.60 21.99 -6.49
C GLY A 3 13.15 21.59 -6.73
N SER A 4 12.94 20.83 -7.78
CA SER A 4 11.66 20.29 -8.21
C SER A 4 11.61 18.78 -7.97
N TYR A 5 10.40 18.25 -7.79
CA TYR A 5 10.17 16.81 -7.64
C TYR A 5 9.34 16.30 -8.81
N GLN A 6 9.65 15.11 -9.27
CA GLN A 6 8.82 14.37 -10.21
C GLN A 6 8.15 13.22 -9.43
N SER A 7 6.82 13.20 -9.39
CA SER A 7 6.09 12.05 -8.86
C SER A 7 6.25 10.87 -9.82
N ALA A 8 6.66 9.73 -9.28
CA ALA A 8 6.70 8.50 -10.05
C ALA A 8 5.26 8.02 -10.26
N SER A 9 4.73 8.19 -11.47
CA SER A 9 3.37 7.78 -11.84
C SER A 9 3.30 6.31 -12.29
N ALA A 10 4.42 5.56 -12.22
CA ALA A 10 4.51 4.18 -12.68
C ALA A 10 4.33 3.18 -11.52
N TYR A 11 3.51 2.16 -11.76
CA TYR A 11 3.29 1.04 -10.86
C TYR A 11 4.63 0.37 -10.50
N GLY A 12 4.95 0.25 -9.21
CA GLY A 12 6.19 -0.35 -8.71
C GLY A 12 7.35 0.61 -8.46
N GLN A 13 7.22 1.91 -8.74
CA GLN A 13 8.25 2.90 -8.42
C GLN A 13 7.99 3.55 -7.05
N GLU A 14 8.73 3.11 -6.04
CA GLU A 14 8.60 3.55 -4.64
C GLU A 14 9.56 4.69 -4.27
N ARG A 15 10.09 5.41 -5.28
CA ARG A 15 11.12 6.44 -5.09
C ARG A 15 10.72 7.72 -5.82
N VAL A 16 10.83 8.85 -5.12
CA VAL A 16 10.60 10.18 -5.71
C VAL A 16 11.92 10.71 -6.25
N GLN A 17 11.93 11.10 -7.53
CA GLN A 17 13.09 11.72 -8.15
C GLN A 17 13.06 13.22 -7.89
N ILE A 18 14.20 13.76 -7.44
CA ILE A 18 14.39 15.18 -7.15
C ILE A 18 15.46 15.71 -8.07
N SER A 19 15.19 16.85 -8.70
CA SER A 19 16.13 17.64 -9.49
C SER A 19 16.44 18.94 -8.76
N TRP A 20 17.69 19.09 -8.34
CA TRP A 20 18.16 20.28 -7.65
C TRP A 20 18.53 21.38 -8.64
N GLU A 21 17.94 22.56 -8.49
CA GLU A 21 18.10 23.66 -9.44
C GLU A 21 19.10 24.69 -8.91
N ARG A 22 19.06 24.98 -7.61
CA ARG A 22 19.87 26.05 -7.03
C ARG A 22 20.29 25.78 -5.59
N LEU A 23 21.57 25.99 -5.33
CA LEU A 23 22.14 26.12 -4.00
C LEU A 23 22.26 27.61 -3.65
N ILE A 24 21.65 28.02 -2.54
CA ILE A 24 21.76 29.38 -2.00
C ILE A 24 22.57 29.27 -0.71
N PHE A 25 23.59 30.10 -0.60
CA PHE A 25 24.51 30.11 0.54
C PHE A 25 24.14 31.18 1.57
N PRO A 26 24.67 31.09 2.81
CA PRO A 26 24.39 32.07 3.87
C PRO A 26 24.78 33.52 3.50
N ASN A 27 25.74 33.69 2.61
CA ASN A 27 26.19 34.99 2.09
C ASN A 27 25.32 35.54 0.93
N ALA A 28 24.15 34.95 0.69
CA ALA A 28 23.23 35.25 -0.43
C ALA A 28 23.79 34.98 -1.84
N SER A 29 25.01 34.47 -1.98
CA SER A 29 25.48 33.94 -3.26
C SER A 29 24.72 32.65 -3.61
N SER A 30 24.64 32.34 -4.91
CA SER A 30 23.98 31.12 -5.36
C SER A 30 24.76 30.42 -6.46
N ILE A 31 24.69 29.09 -6.46
CA ILE A 31 25.21 28.23 -7.52
C ILE A 31 24.05 27.52 -8.19
N GLU A 32 24.05 27.52 -9.51
CA GLU A 32 23.11 26.77 -10.30
C GLU A 32 23.53 25.29 -10.35
N LEU A 33 22.61 24.42 -9.97
CA LEU A 33 22.81 22.97 -9.97
C LEU A 33 22.23 22.33 -11.24
N ALA A 34 21.59 23.11 -12.12
CA ALA A 34 21.13 22.69 -13.45
C ALA A 34 20.33 21.37 -13.48
N GLY A 35 19.56 21.08 -12.42
CA GLY A 35 18.75 19.88 -12.31
C GLY A 35 19.53 18.63 -11.86
N MET A 36 20.65 18.79 -11.15
CA MET A 36 21.42 17.66 -10.62
C MET A 36 20.55 16.71 -9.78
N PRO A 37 20.68 15.38 -9.96
CA PRO A 37 19.82 14.41 -9.30
C PRO A 37 20.13 14.31 -7.80
N GLY A 38 19.06 14.22 -7.00
CA GLY A 38 19.14 13.83 -5.60
C GLY A 38 19.32 12.33 -5.42
N ALA A 39 20.05 11.93 -4.40
CA ALA A 39 20.24 10.55 -3.98
C ALA A 39 19.93 10.36 -2.49
N ASP A 40 19.55 9.15 -2.11
CA ASP A 40 19.40 8.79 -0.69
C ASP A 40 20.76 8.66 0.01
N GLN A 41 20.73 8.41 1.32
CA GLN A 41 21.92 8.16 2.13
C GLN A 41 22.76 6.98 1.62
N SER A 42 22.14 6.01 0.94
CA SER A 42 22.81 4.83 0.39
C SER A 42 23.39 5.07 -1.02
N GLY A 43 23.20 6.26 -1.60
CA GLY A 43 23.69 6.62 -2.92
C GLY A 43 22.79 6.15 -4.08
N TYR A 44 21.57 5.70 -3.81
CA TYR A 44 20.60 5.40 -4.87
C TYR A 44 19.89 6.67 -5.33
N ALA A 45 19.59 6.75 -6.63
CA ALA A 45 18.87 7.88 -7.20
C ALA A 45 17.44 8.00 -6.61
N GLY A 46 17.05 9.25 -6.33
CA GLY A 46 15.76 9.57 -5.71
C GLY A 46 15.68 9.22 -4.23
N PHE A 47 14.61 9.64 -3.58
CA PHE A 47 14.38 9.45 -2.14
C PHE A 47 13.39 8.33 -1.90
N ALA A 48 13.66 7.52 -0.88
CA ALA A 48 12.78 6.49 -0.36
C ALA A 48 12.78 6.62 1.18
N ASP A 49 11.62 6.93 1.76
CA ASP A 49 11.46 6.99 3.22
C ASP A 49 10.26 6.11 3.60
N GLN A 50 9.09 6.69 3.88
CA GLN A 50 7.93 5.91 4.32
C GLN A 50 7.01 5.62 3.14
N ILE A 51 6.82 4.34 2.83
CA ILE A 51 5.88 3.87 1.80
C ILE A 51 4.64 3.33 2.50
N ASP A 52 3.47 3.88 2.17
CA ASP A 52 2.18 3.37 2.65
C ASP A 52 1.40 2.74 1.49
N HIS A 53 1.33 1.40 1.48
CA HIS A 53 0.56 0.61 0.53
C HIS A 53 -0.91 0.45 0.91
N HIS A 54 -1.37 1.04 2.02
CA HIS A 54 -2.75 1.03 2.47
C HIS A 54 -3.36 -0.39 2.58
N TYR A 55 -2.54 -1.41 2.91
CA TYR A 55 -2.96 -2.81 2.94
C TYR A 55 -4.14 -3.05 3.88
N LEU A 56 -4.19 -2.37 5.03
CA LEU A 56 -5.28 -2.54 5.97
C LEU A 56 -6.61 -1.99 5.42
N GLN A 57 -6.59 -0.88 4.69
CA GLN A 57 -7.78 -0.32 4.06
C GLN A 57 -8.21 -1.15 2.85
N THR A 58 -7.24 -1.72 2.12
CA THR A 58 -7.49 -2.54 0.93
C THR A 58 -7.98 -3.94 1.28
N PHE A 59 -7.43 -4.57 2.32
CA PHE A 59 -7.66 -5.99 2.66
C PHE A 59 -8.34 -6.19 4.01
N GLY A 60 -8.47 -5.16 4.85
CA GLY A 60 -9.02 -5.29 6.20
C GLY A 60 -10.49 -5.70 6.20
N THR A 61 -11.29 -5.20 5.27
CA THR A 61 -12.69 -5.63 5.11
C THR A 61 -12.78 -7.08 4.67
N ALA A 62 -11.96 -7.51 3.71
CA ALA A 62 -11.90 -8.90 3.27
C ALA A 62 -11.46 -9.84 4.41
N LEU A 63 -10.51 -9.42 5.23
CA LEU A 63 -10.04 -10.17 6.39
C LEU A 63 -11.14 -10.31 7.47
N LEU A 64 -11.85 -9.23 7.80
CA LEU A 64 -13.01 -9.26 8.71
C LEU A 64 -14.16 -10.12 8.17
N MET A 65 -14.41 -10.08 6.87
CA MET A 65 -15.44 -10.93 6.26
C MET A 65 -15.02 -12.40 6.25
N SER A 66 -13.74 -12.70 6.02
CA SER A 66 -13.20 -14.06 6.08
C SER A 66 -13.35 -14.68 7.47
N THR A 67 -13.11 -13.93 8.55
CA THR A 67 -13.30 -14.45 9.92
C THR A 67 -14.78 -14.73 10.23
N ILE A 68 -15.70 -13.87 9.76
CA ILE A 68 -17.14 -14.13 9.88
C ILE A 68 -17.53 -15.38 9.09
N SER A 69 -17.09 -15.50 7.84
CA SER A 69 -17.38 -16.67 7.00
C SER A 69 -16.79 -17.96 7.57
N ALA A 70 -15.57 -17.93 8.11
CA ALA A 70 -14.95 -19.07 8.79
C ALA A 70 -15.72 -19.46 10.06
N GLY A 71 -16.17 -18.48 10.85
CA GLY A 71 -17.03 -18.73 12.01
C GLY A 71 -18.38 -19.35 11.62
N GLN A 72 -18.98 -18.89 10.52
CA GLN A 72 -20.18 -19.49 9.95
C GLN A 72 -19.91 -20.89 9.38
N MET A 73 -18.75 -21.16 8.77
CA MET A 73 -18.36 -22.50 8.30
C MET A 73 -18.12 -23.46 9.46
N VAL A 74 -17.58 -23.02 10.60
CA VAL A 74 -17.46 -23.86 11.80
C VAL A 74 -18.85 -24.16 12.39
N GLY A 75 -19.74 -23.16 12.43
CA GLY A 75 -21.14 -23.36 12.79
C GLY A 75 -21.91 -24.23 11.77
N GLN A 76 -21.55 -24.16 10.50
CA GLN A 76 -22.08 -25.03 9.46
C GLN A 76 -21.43 -26.41 9.49
N LEU A 77 -20.19 -26.60 9.95
CA LEU A 77 -19.59 -27.93 10.14
C LEU A 77 -20.32 -28.70 11.24
N THR A 78 -20.80 -28.00 12.28
CA THR A 78 -21.75 -28.57 13.22
C THR A 78 -23.12 -28.89 12.59
N ALA A 79 -23.47 -28.27 11.46
CA ALA A 79 -24.68 -28.54 10.68
C ALA A 79 -24.49 -29.56 9.54
N PHE A 80 -23.30 -29.71 8.95
CA PHE A 80 -22.98 -30.78 7.99
C PHE A 80 -22.91 -32.15 8.67
N GLY A 81 -22.85 -32.18 10.01
CA GLY A 81 -23.12 -33.36 10.83
C GLY A 81 -24.61 -33.58 11.18
N SER A 82 -25.52 -32.67 10.80
CA SER A 82 -26.96 -32.77 11.14
C SER A 82 -27.78 -33.53 10.09
N GLY A 83 -27.16 -34.50 9.42
CA GLY A 83 -27.87 -35.70 8.99
C GLY A 83 -27.71 -36.73 10.09
N THR A 84 -28.38 -36.55 11.23
CA THR A 84 -28.33 -37.55 12.30
C THR A 84 -28.98 -38.82 11.77
N TYR A 85 -28.17 -39.83 11.43
CA TYR A 85 -28.65 -41.21 11.33
C TYR A 85 -29.06 -41.63 12.73
N SER A 86 -30.31 -41.34 13.08
CA SER A 86 -30.95 -41.87 14.27
C SER A 86 -31.19 -43.36 14.06
N PRO A 87 -31.08 -44.21 15.09
CA PRO A 87 -31.43 -45.64 15.02
C PRO A 87 -32.86 -45.92 14.51
N TYR A 88 -33.70 -44.88 14.40
CA TYR A 88 -35.10 -44.92 14.01
C TYR A 88 -35.41 -44.33 12.60
N GLY A 89 -34.40 -44.02 11.78
CA GLY A 89 -34.58 -43.60 10.37
C GLY A 89 -34.19 -42.15 10.07
N TYR A 90 -34.34 -41.75 8.79
CA TYR A 90 -33.88 -40.47 8.26
C TYR A 90 -34.74 -39.31 8.80
N ALA A 91 -34.15 -38.40 9.58
CA ALA A 91 -34.82 -37.18 10.03
C ALA A 91 -34.54 -36.05 9.03
N PRO A 92 -35.56 -35.36 8.48
CA PRO A 92 -35.35 -34.23 7.59
C PRO A 92 -34.65 -33.08 8.33
N PRO A 93 -33.80 -32.29 7.64
CA PRO A 93 -33.15 -31.14 8.23
C PRO A 93 -34.20 -30.17 8.79
N SER A 94 -33.96 -29.67 9.99
CA SER A 94 -34.78 -28.62 10.60
C SER A 94 -34.68 -27.32 9.79
N HIS A 95 -35.76 -26.53 9.80
CA HIS A 95 -35.85 -25.29 9.01
C HIS A 95 -34.73 -24.28 9.31
N TRP A 96 -34.15 -24.30 10.52
CA TRP A 96 -33.01 -23.45 10.88
C TRP A 96 -31.72 -23.84 10.14
N THR A 97 -31.58 -25.12 9.81
CA THR A 97 -30.39 -25.68 9.16
C THR A 97 -30.39 -25.39 7.67
N LEU A 98 -31.55 -25.55 7.03
CA LEU A 98 -31.76 -25.17 5.63
C LEU A 98 -31.60 -23.65 5.43
N ALA A 99 -32.07 -22.85 6.40
CA ALA A 99 -31.89 -21.40 6.39
C ALA A 99 -30.42 -20.99 6.52
N GLY A 100 -29.63 -21.71 7.32
CA GLY A 100 -28.19 -21.49 7.47
C GLY A 100 -27.40 -21.77 6.19
N GLU A 101 -27.75 -22.84 5.46
CA GLU A 101 -27.12 -23.20 4.18
C GLU A 101 -27.50 -22.21 3.06
N ALA A 102 -28.76 -21.81 2.96
CA ALA A 102 -29.22 -20.82 1.99
C ALA A 102 -28.62 -19.41 2.26
N ALA A 103 -28.51 -19.01 3.53
CA ALA A 103 -27.83 -17.78 3.92
C ALA A 103 -26.32 -17.85 3.65
N GLY A 104 -25.69 -19.00 3.90
CA GLY A 104 -24.26 -19.23 3.63
C GLY A 104 -23.92 -19.22 2.13
N GLY A 105 -24.75 -19.84 1.28
CA GLY A 105 -24.60 -19.84 -0.18
C GLY A 105 -24.79 -18.45 -0.80
N GLY A 106 -25.82 -17.72 -0.38
CA GLY A 106 -26.08 -16.35 -0.86
C GLY A 106 -24.99 -15.37 -0.43
N ALA A 107 -24.53 -15.46 0.82
CA ALA A 107 -23.44 -14.64 1.34
C ALA A 107 -22.10 -14.98 0.67
N SER A 108 -21.75 -16.26 0.49
CA SER A 108 -20.48 -16.67 -0.13
C SER A 108 -20.37 -16.22 -1.60
N GLY A 109 -21.46 -16.29 -2.38
CA GLY A 109 -21.48 -15.79 -3.76
C GLY A 109 -21.29 -14.27 -3.86
N GLN A 110 -21.94 -13.50 -2.98
CA GLN A 110 -21.78 -12.04 -2.93
C GLN A 110 -20.41 -11.60 -2.40
N LEU A 111 -19.87 -12.33 -1.40
CA LEU A 111 -18.54 -12.10 -0.85
C LEU A 111 -17.44 -12.36 -1.89
N GLY A 112 -17.58 -13.39 -2.72
CA GLY A 112 -16.64 -13.66 -3.81
C GLY A 112 -16.59 -12.50 -4.82
N GLN A 113 -17.74 -11.95 -5.19
CA GLN A 113 -17.84 -10.81 -6.11
C GLN A 113 -17.29 -9.52 -5.50
N PHE A 114 -17.63 -9.23 -4.23
CA PHE A 114 -17.11 -8.07 -3.51
C PHE A 114 -15.59 -8.16 -3.29
N GLY A 115 -15.08 -9.35 -2.96
CA GLY A 115 -13.65 -9.60 -2.80
C GLY A 115 -12.89 -9.33 -4.10
N GLN A 116 -13.38 -9.84 -5.23
CA GLN A 116 -12.77 -9.56 -6.54
C GLN A 116 -12.78 -8.06 -6.88
N GLN A 117 -13.88 -7.34 -6.61
CA GLN A 117 -13.96 -5.90 -6.84
C GLN A 117 -13.05 -5.09 -5.92
N SER A 118 -12.98 -5.42 -4.63
CA SER A 118 -12.07 -4.78 -3.67
C SER A 118 -10.60 -5.04 -4.03
N LEU A 119 -10.26 -6.24 -4.46
CA LEU A 119 -8.91 -6.57 -4.94
C LEU A 119 -8.56 -5.72 -6.16
N GLN A 120 -9.47 -5.61 -7.13
CA GLN A 120 -9.25 -4.78 -8.32
C GLN A 120 -9.11 -3.28 -7.98
N GLN A 121 -9.95 -2.75 -7.09
CA GLN A 121 -9.85 -1.36 -6.64
C GLN A 121 -8.58 -1.11 -5.80
N GLY A 122 -8.22 -2.06 -4.95
CA GLY A 122 -7.02 -2.05 -4.14
C GLY A 122 -5.74 -2.05 -4.95
N MET A 123 -5.67 -2.91 -5.96
CA MET A 123 -4.57 -2.94 -6.92
C MET A 123 -4.47 -1.62 -7.71
N ASN A 124 -5.57 -0.90 -7.92
CA ASN A 124 -5.57 0.38 -8.62
C ASN A 124 -5.21 1.59 -7.74
N ARG A 125 -5.07 1.43 -6.41
CA ARG A 125 -4.62 2.51 -5.53
C ARG A 125 -3.08 2.55 -5.53
N PRO A 126 -2.44 3.61 -6.07
CA PRO A 126 -0.98 3.72 -6.00
C PRO A 126 -0.53 3.87 -4.54
N PRO A 127 0.64 3.32 -4.16
CA PRO A 127 1.22 3.55 -2.84
C PRO A 127 1.58 5.03 -2.66
N THR A 128 1.48 5.52 -1.44
CA THR A 128 1.89 6.90 -1.10
C THR A 128 3.29 6.89 -0.53
N LEU A 129 4.22 7.61 -1.16
CA LEU A 129 5.54 7.85 -0.61
C LEU A 129 5.56 9.17 0.18
N LYS A 130 5.96 9.11 1.45
CA LYS A 130 6.10 10.27 2.33
C LYS A 130 7.57 10.44 2.74
N ILE A 131 8.13 11.60 2.41
CA ILE A 131 9.46 12.02 2.86
C ILE A 131 9.30 12.93 4.07
N ARG A 132 9.94 12.59 5.20
CA ARG A 132 9.85 13.38 6.43
C ARG A 132 10.70 14.65 6.37
N ALA A 133 10.30 15.65 7.15
CA ALA A 133 11.16 16.81 7.39
C ALA A 133 12.43 16.38 8.13
N GLY A 134 13.58 16.91 7.71
CA GLY A 134 14.89 16.49 8.22
C GLY A 134 15.43 15.19 7.61
N TYR A 135 14.79 14.64 6.58
CA TYR A 135 15.35 13.54 5.80
C TYR A 135 16.73 13.93 5.27
N GLU A 136 17.76 13.17 5.62
CA GLU A 136 19.10 13.37 5.12
C GLU A 136 19.20 12.84 3.69
N PHE A 137 19.77 13.65 2.81
CA PHE A 137 19.91 13.31 1.41
C PHE A 137 21.27 13.74 0.90
N ASN A 138 21.65 13.13 -0.22
CA ASN A 138 22.85 13.46 -0.95
C ASN A 138 22.47 14.14 -2.27
N VAL A 139 23.33 15.04 -2.76
CA VAL A 139 23.23 15.62 -4.09
C VAL A 139 24.36 15.04 -4.92
N MET A 140 24.03 14.36 -6.01
CA MET A 140 25.04 13.84 -6.92
C MET A 140 25.46 14.95 -7.88
N VAL A 141 26.70 15.37 -7.77
CA VAL A 141 27.30 16.37 -8.67
C VAL A 141 27.68 15.67 -9.97
N THR A 142 26.92 15.92 -11.03
CA THR A 142 27.13 15.32 -12.36
C THR A 142 27.84 16.26 -13.33
N ARG A 143 28.09 17.51 -12.93
CA ARG A 143 28.78 18.54 -13.72
C ARG A 143 29.65 19.37 -12.80
N ASP A 144 30.71 19.94 -13.36
CA ASP A 144 31.62 20.80 -12.61
C ASP A 144 30.89 22.02 -12.04
N LEU A 145 31.19 22.34 -10.78
CA LEU A 145 30.65 23.50 -10.09
C LEU A 145 31.74 24.56 -10.00
N VAL A 146 31.46 25.75 -10.54
CA VAL A 146 32.37 26.90 -10.41
C VAL A 146 32.01 27.66 -9.14
N LEU A 147 32.93 27.66 -8.17
CA LEU A 147 32.78 28.43 -6.93
C LEU A 147 33.27 29.86 -7.16
N VAL A 148 32.46 30.86 -6.83
CA VAL A 148 32.73 32.29 -7.13
C VAL A 148 33.76 32.93 -6.16
N GLY A 149 34.63 32.14 -5.55
CA GLY A 149 35.71 32.61 -4.67
C GLY A 149 35.90 31.77 -3.41
N PRO A 150 37.03 31.95 -2.71
CA PRO A 150 37.31 31.20 -1.48
C PRO A 150 36.32 31.59 -0.38
N TYR A 151 35.65 30.58 0.18
CA TYR A 151 34.86 30.72 1.40
C TYR A 151 35.78 31.15 2.54
N LYS A 152 35.66 32.40 2.99
CA LYS A 152 36.22 32.84 4.27
C LYS A 152 35.12 32.63 5.31
N GLY A 153 35.36 31.68 6.21
CA GLY A 153 34.52 31.41 7.38
C GLY A 153 34.60 32.52 8.41
#